data_AF-A0A3M0XNG2-F1
#
_entry.id   AF-A0A3M0XNG2-F1
#
_cell.length_a   1.000
_cell.length_b   1.000
_cell.length_c   1.000
_cell.angle_alpha   90.00
_cell.angle_beta   90.00
_cell.angle_gamma   90.00
#
_symmetry.space_group_name_H-M   'P 1'
#
loop_
_entity.id
_entity.type
_entity.pdbx_description
1 polymer ?
#
loop_
_entity_poly.entity_id
_entity_poly.type
_entity_poly.pdbx_seq_one_letter_code
_entity_poly.pdbx_strand_id
1 'polypeptide(L)' 'MTDNVAQNEWYYSPEHGELCRVIETQTLWGETVCRVWLPGKDTVVRLPATRLRPVHEASVGTV' A
#
# COMPACT_ATOMS: atom_id res chain seq x y z
N MET A 1 1.18 5.12 17.13
CA MET A 1 1.01 5.61 15.74
C MET A 1 0.83 4.38 14.87
N THR A 2 -0.41 3.91 14.73
CA THR A 2 -0.77 2.74 13.94
C THR A 2 -0.77 3.12 12.47
N ASP A 3 0.10 2.49 11.69
CA ASP A 3 0.09 2.57 10.23
C ASP A 3 -1.21 1.94 9.73
N ASN A 4 -2.25 2.77 9.60
CA ASN A 4 -3.55 2.33 9.14
C ASN A 4 -3.55 2.43 7.62
N VAL A 5 -3.30 1.29 6.97
CA VAL A 5 -3.28 1.22 5.51
C VAL A 5 -4.70 1.38 4.99
N ALA A 6 -4.96 2.51 4.35
CA ALA A 6 -6.23 2.83 3.74
C ALA A 6 -6.45 1.94 2.51
N GLN A 7 -7.60 1.27 2.47
CA GLN A 7 -8.00 0.51 1.29
C GLN A 7 -8.24 1.48 0.12
N ASN A 8 -7.91 1.04 -1.09
CA ASN A 8 -8.06 1.75 -2.35
C ASN A 8 -7.10 2.95 -2.56
N GLU A 9 -6.18 3.19 -1.61
CA GLU A 9 -5.15 4.22 -1.67
C GLU A 9 -3.86 3.71 -2.31
N TRP A 10 -3.02 4.67 -2.74
CA TRP A 10 -1.71 4.41 -3.32
C TRP A 10 -0.62 4.41 -2.25
N TYR A 11 0.26 3.42 -2.34
CA TYR A 11 1.38 3.22 -1.45
C TYR A 11 2.64 2.93 -2.27
N TYR A 12 3.80 3.25 -1.72
CA TYR A 12 5.07 2.85 -2.29
C TYR A 12 5.52 1.52 -1.70
N SER A 13 5.83 0.55 -2.56
CA SER A 13 6.43 -0.72 -2.16
C SER A 13 7.94 -0.65 -2.34
N PRO A 14 8.73 -0.46 -1.26
CA PRO A 14 10.19 -0.42 -1.36
C PRO A 14 10.80 -1.76 -1.79
N GLU A 15 10.08 -2.88 -1.58
CA GLU A 15 10.53 -4.20 -2.02
C GLU A 15 10.53 -4.34 -3.55
N HIS A 16 9.60 -3.66 -4.22
CA HIS A 16 9.48 -3.68 -5.67
C HIS A 16 9.98 -2.39 -6.35
N GLY A 17 10.22 -1.33 -5.57
CA GLY A 17 10.66 -0.04 -6.07
C GLY A 17 9.57 0.72 -6.86
N GLU A 18 8.30 0.34 -6.73
CA GLU A 18 7.19 0.88 -7.52
C GLU A 18 5.99 1.28 -6.65
N LEU A 19 5.12 2.13 -7.21
CA LEU A 19 3.84 2.45 -6.61
C LEU A 19 2.89 1.26 -6.76
N CYS A 20 2.15 0.97 -5.70
CA CYS A 20 1.18 -0.10 -5.62
C CYS A 20 -0.11 0.42 -5.02
N ARG A 21 -1.25 -0.15 -5.42
CA ARG A 21 -2.56 0.25 -4.91
C ARG A 21 -3.08 -0.80 -3.95
N VAL A 22 -3.47 -0.41 -2.74
CA VAL A 22 -4.09 -1.35 -1.80
C VAL A 22 -5.49 -1.67 -2.29
N ILE A 23 -5.75 -2.93 -2.63
CA ILE A 23 -7.08 -3.36 -3.06
C ILE A 23 -7.89 -3.96 -1.90
N GLU A 24 -7.21 -4.51 -0.90
CA GLU A 24 -7.84 -5.13 0.27
C GLU A 24 -6.90 -5.10 1.47
N THR A 25 -7.47 -4.91 2.65
CA THR A 25 -6.76 -4.94 3.93
C THR A 25 -7.43 -5.96 4.84
N GLN A 26 -6.65 -6.84 5.45
CA GLN A 26 -7.15 -7.93 6.28
C GLN A 26 -6.30 -8.07 7.54
N THR A 27 -6.93 -7.96 8.71
CA THR A 27 -6.28 -8.20 9.99
C THR A 27 -6.47 -9.66 10.41
N LEU A 28 -5.36 -10.40 10.56
CA LEU A 28 -5.34 -11.78 11.00
C LEU A 28 -4.49 -11.88 12.26
N TRP A 29 -5.08 -12.41 13.35
CA TRP A 29 -4.34 -12.67 14.59
C TRP A 29 -3.54 -11.48 15.15
N GLY A 30 -4.03 -10.25 14.94
CA GLY A 30 -3.37 -9.02 15.38
C GLY A 30 -2.34 -8.43 14.40
N GLU A 31 -2.09 -9.08 13.26
CA GLU A 31 -1.29 -8.54 12.17
C GLU A 31 -2.18 -8.04 11.03
N THR A 32 -1.92 -6.82 10.54
CA THR A 32 -2.63 -6.27 9.38
C THR A 32 -1.87 -6.60 8.10
N VAL A 33 -2.46 -7.45 7.28
CA VAL A 33 -1.97 -7.85 5.95
C VAL A 33 -2.72 -7.06 4.88
N CYS A 34 -1.99 -6.50 3.93
CA CYS A 34 -2.54 -5.73 2.83
C CYS A 34 -2.31 -6.49 1.52
N ARG A 35 -3.35 -6.60 0.69
CA ARG A 35 -3.22 -6.96 -0.72
C ARG A 35 -3.04 -5.69 -1.52
N VAL A 36 -1.93 -5.61 -2.23
CA VAL A 36 -1.66 -4.51 -3.13
C VAL A 36 -1.53 -5.01 -4.56
N TRP A 37 -2.03 -4.23 -5.48
CA TRP A 37 -1.87 -4.43 -6.92
C TRP A 37 -0.69 -3.58 -7.41
N LEU A 38 0.22 -4.21 -8.14
CA LEU A 38 1.39 -3.62 -8.76
C LEU A 38 1.06 -3.32 -10.23
N PRO A 39 0.87 -2.05 -10.62
CA PRO A 39 0.53 -1.68 -12.00
C PRO A 39 1.67 -1.99 -12.98
N GLY A 40 2.94 -1.97 -12.55
CA GLY A 40 4.07 -2.26 -13.41
C GLY A 40 4.11 -3.71 -13.89
N LYS A 41 3.47 -4.62 -13.14
CA LYS A 41 3.48 -6.07 -13.39
C LYS A 41 2.07 -6.67 -13.53
N ASP A 42 1.03 -5.84 -13.40
CA ASP A 42 -0.38 -6.25 -13.27
C ASP A 42 -0.58 -7.44 -12.30
N THR A 43 0.10 -7.41 -11.16
CA THR A 43 0.10 -8.54 -10.23
C THR A 43 -0.34 -8.11 -8.84
N VAL A 44 -1.01 -9.01 -8.12
CA VAL A 44 -1.48 -8.77 -6.75
C VAL A 44 -0.56 -9.49 -5.78
N VAL A 45 0.04 -8.73 -4.87
CA VAL A 45 0.95 -9.25 -3.84
C VAL A 45 0.36 -9.01 -2.45
N ARG A 46 0.69 -9.89 -1.50
CA ARG A 46 0.28 -9.82 -0.10
C ARG A 46 1.48 -9.50 0.75
N LEU A 47 1.42 -8.42 1.51
CA LEU A 47 2.46 -8.03 2.44
C LEU A 47 1.84 -7.37 3.68
N PRO A 48 2.52 -7.44 4.83
CA PRO A 48 2.07 -6.72 6.02
C PRO A 48 2.10 -5.22 5.80
N ALA A 49 1.18 -4.50 6.44
CA ALA A 49 1.07 -3.03 6.40
C ALA A 49 2.41 -2.35 6.69
N THR A 50 3.22 -2.93 7.58
CA THR A 50 4.54 -2.45 7.98
C THR A 50 5.57 -2.35 6.85
N ARG A 51 5.33 -3.02 5.72
CA ARG A 51 6.19 -3.00 4.53
C ARG A 51 5.77 -1.94 3.51
N LEU A 52 4.55 -1.40 3.63
CA LEU A 52 4.06 -0.34 2.75
C LEU A 52 4.49 1.03 3.27
N ARG A 53 4.71 1.97 2.36
CA ARG A 53 4.99 3.37 2.69
C ARG A 53 3.89 4.26 2.12
N PRO A 54 3.25 5.12 2.93
CA PRO A 54 2.23 6.04 2.42
C PRO A 54 2.85 7.00 1.40
N VAL A 55 2.15 7.23 0.28
CA VAL A 55 2.60 8.16 -0.78
C VAL A 55 2.23 9.62 -0.48
N HIS A 56 1.51 9.87 0.62
CA HIS A 56 0.97 11.17 0.98
C HIS A 56 2.05 12.12 1.54
N GLU A 57 3.02 12.44 0.70
CA GLU A 57 3.81 13.67 0.76
C GLU A 57 4.19 14.15 -0.67
N ALA A 58 3.37 13.79 -1.67
CA ALA A 58 3.39 14.44 -2.97
C ALA A 58 2.15 15.32 -3.07
N SER A 59 2.31 16.58 -2.67
CA SER A 59 1.35 17.66 -2.88
C SER A 59 0.77 17.56 -4.29
N VAL A 60 -0.53 17.26 -4.40
CA VAL A 60 -1.24 17.52 -5.64
C VAL A 60 -1.33 19.04 -5.75
N GLY A 61 -0.40 19.61 -6.53
CA GLY A 61 -0.47 21.01 -6.92
C GLY A 61 -1.72 21.19 -7.79
N THR A 62 -2.81 21.63 -7.19
CA THR A 62 -3.95 22.17 -7.93
C THR A 62 -3.48 23.45 -8.63
N VAL A 63 -3.48 23.42 -9.96
CA VAL A 63 -3.30 24.59 -10.84
C VAL A 63 -4.58 25.42 -10.86
#